data_AF-A0AA43JD14-F1
#
_entry.id   AF-A0AA43JD14-F1
#
_cell.length_a   1.000
_cell.length_b   1.000
_cell.length_c   1.000
_cell.angle_alpha   90.00
_cell.angle_beta   90.00
_cell.angle_gamma   90.00
#
_symmetry.space_group_name_H-M   'P 1'
#
loop_
_entity.id
_entity.type
_entity.pdbx_description
1 polymer ?
#
loop_
_entity_poly.entity_id
_entity_poly.type
_entity_poly.pdbx_seq_one_letter_code
_entity_poly.pdbx_strand_id
1 'polypeptide(L)' 'MSTKEQNERKFPSWQDLPGGRRYWLDVLGRSGWRARYVKEVDASEITIRFYQEIYDENGQLVEVHDKYPVDLGHRKV' A
#
# COMPACT_ATOMS: atom_id res chain seq x y z
N MET A 1 -15.75 4.77 4.63
CA MET A 1 -14.36 5.19 4.30
C MET A 1 -13.70 5.67 5.58
N SER A 2 -12.38 5.49 5.71
CA SER A 2 -11.62 5.97 6.87
C SER A 2 -11.25 7.44 6.68
N THR A 3 -11.23 8.23 7.75
CA THR A 3 -10.75 9.63 7.68
C THR A 3 -9.24 9.68 7.51
N LYS A 4 -8.72 10.86 7.16
CA LYS A 4 -7.28 11.12 7.06
C LYS A 4 -6.54 10.75 8.35
N GLU A 5 -7.03 11.17 9.50
CA GLU A 5 -6.41 10.90 10.80
C GLU A 5 -6.40 9.39 11.12
N GLN A 6 -7.45 8.68 10.73
CA GLN A 6 -7.50 7.22 10.88
C GLN A 6 -6.51 6.52 9.94
N ASN A 7 -6.34 7.02 8.72
CA ASN A 7 -5.36 6.51 7.77
C ASN A 7 -3.94 6.78 8.26
N GLU A 8 -3.61 7.99 8.69
CA GLU A 8 -2.29 8.35 9.24
C GLU A 8 -1.93 7.55 10.49
N ARG A 9 -2.93 7.20 11.33
CA ARG A 9 -2.71 6.31 12.48
C ARG A 9 -2.40 4.86 12.07
N LYS A 10 -3.02 4.37 11.00
CA LYS A 10 -2.85 2.98 10.53
C LYS A 10 -1.63 2.81 9.63
N PHE A 11 -1.31 3.84 8.86
CA PHE A 11 -0.23 3.89 7.90
C PHE A 11 0.72 5.00 8.33
N PRO A 12 1.84 4.66 8.98
CA PRO A 12 2.76 5.64 9.56
C PRO A 12 3.50 6.47 8.51
N SER A 13 3.35 6.13 7.22
CA SER A 13 3.97 6.84 6.12
C SER A 13 2.93 7.18 5.08
N TRP A 14 3.01 8.39 4.54
CA TRP A 14 2.12 8.87 3.50
C TRP A 14 2.80 9.96 2.67
N GLN A 15 2.25 10.20 1.48
CA GLN A 15 2.61 11.29 0.60
C GLN A 15 1.36 11.82 -0.09
N ASP A 16 1.26 13.14 -0.23
CA ASP A 16 0.23 13.78 -1.03
C ASP A 16 0.45 13.48 -2.52
N LEU A 17 -0.65 13.26 -3.25
CA LEU A 17 -0.67 13.05 -4.69
C LEU A 17 -1.57 14.11 -5.35
N PRO A 18 -1.35 14.48 -6.62
CA PRO A 18 -2.32 15.30 -7.34
C PRO A 18 -3.69 14.61 -7.35
N GLY A 19 -4.67 15.18 -6.64
CA GLY A 19 -6.03 14.64 -6.54
C GLY A 19 -6.27 13.62 -5.42
N GLY A 20 -5.31 13.42 -4.50
CA GLY A 20 -5.51 12.49 -3.39
C GLY A 20 -4.25 12.25 -2.56
N ARG A 21 -4.12 11.03 -2.04
CA ARG A 21 -3.01 10.69 -1.14
C ARG A 21 -2.68 9.20 -1.22
N ARG A 22 -1.40 8.89 -1.02
CA ARG A 22 -0.92 7.52 -0.88
C ARG A 22 -0.42 7.32 0.54
N TYR A 23 -0.89 6.28 1.18
CA TYR A 23 -0.49 5.80 2.49
C TYR A 23 0.23 4.45 2.34
N TRP A 24 1.22 4.18 3.18
CA TRP A 24 1.81 2.85 3.24
C TRP A 24 2.25 2.44 4.65
N LEU A 25 2.29 1.13 4.84
CA LEU A 25 2.79 0.46 6.04
C LEU A 25 3.76 -0.64 5.61
N ASP A 26 4.99 -0.53 6.08
CA ASP A 26 6.01 -1.55 5.87
C ASP A 26 5.93 -2.59 6.99
N VAL A 27 5.90 -3.86 6.60
CA VAL A 27 5.95 -5.02 7.49
C VAL A 27 7.19 -5.82 7.12
N LEU A 28 8.17 -5.80 8.02
CA LEU A 28 9.40 -6.57 7.87
C LEU A 28 9.10 -8.05 8.13
N GLY A 29 9.42 -8.87 7.13
CA GLY A 29 9.33 -10.32 7.18
C GLY A 29 10.61 -10.97 7.71
N ARG A 30 10.66 -12.29 7.62
CA ARG A 30 11.88 -13.05 7.94
C ARG A 30 12.91 -12.89 6.82
N SER A 31 14.19 -13.05 7.16
CA SER A 31 15.29 -13.09 6.19
C SER A 31 15.43 -11.84 5.31
N GLY A 32 15.05 -10.66 5.80
CA GLY A 32 15.22 -9.39 5.07
C GLY A 32 14.11 -9.07 4.07
N TRP A 33 13.14 -9.98 3.88
CA TRP A 33 11.98 -9.71 3.04
C TRP A 33 11.10 -8.63 3.66
N ARG A 34 10.41 -7.85 2.82
CA ARG A 34 9.50 -6.79 3.28
C ARG A 34 8.22 -6.81 2.49
N ALA A 35 7.09 -6.83 3.19
CA ALA A 35 5.80 -6.51 2.60
C ALA A 35 5.49 -5.03 2.83
N ARG A 36 4.91 -4.36 1.84
CA ARG A 36 4.40 -2.99 1.95
C ARG A 36 2.93 -2.97 1.56
N TYR A 37 2.06 -2.61 2.50
CA TYR A 37 0.66 -2.35 2.20
C TYR A 37 0.52 -0.92 1.73
N VAL A 38 0.00 -0.72 0.52
CA VAL A 38 -0.24 0.60 -0.07
C VAL A 38 -1.73 0.85 -0.20
N LYS A 39 -2.17 2.00 0.28
CA LYS A 39 -3.53 2.50 0.13
C LYS A 39 -3.50 3.84 -0.58
N GLU A 40 -4.20 3.94 -1.70
CA GLU A 40 -4.39 5.20 -2.41
C GLU A 40 -5.83 5.65 -2.24
N VAL A 41 -6.01 6.94 -1.96
CA VAL A 41 -7.30 7.60 -1.80
C VAL A 41 -7.39 8.83 -2.69
N ASP A 42 -8.60 9.26 -3.02
CA ASP A 42 -8.85 10.56 -3.65
C ASP A 42 -8.85 11.71 -2.62
N ALA A 43 -9.14 12.93 -3.09
CA ALA A 43 -9.21 14.14 -2.25
C ALA A 43 -10.28 14.10 -1.14
N SER A 44 -11.24 13.18 -1.23
CA SER A 44 -12.29 12.95 -0.25
C SER A 44 -12.02 11.71 0.64
N GLU A 45 -10.78 11.20 0.65
CA GLU A 45 -10.36 10.00 1.39
C GLU A 45 -11.10 8.71 0.96
N ILE A 46 -11.71 8.71 -0.23
CA ILE A 46 -12.32 7.52 -0.83
C ILE A 46 -11.19 6.66 -1.37
N THR A 47 -11.15 5.39 -0.93
CA THR A 47 -10.13 4.43 -1.39
C THR A 47 -10.32 4.15 -2.87
N ILE A 48 -9.28 4.41 -3.67
CA ILE A 48 -9.25 4.14 -5.10
C ILE A 48 -8.46 2.88 -5.43
N ARG A 49 -7.42 2.58 -4.65
CA ARG A 49 -6.62 1.36 -4.75
C ARG A 49 -6.15 0.90 -3.39
N PHE A 50 -6.09 -0.41 -3.23
CA PHE A 50 -5.41 -1.04 -2.11
C PHE A 50 -4.65 -2.26 -2.62
N TYR A 51 -3.36 -2.30 -2.38
CA TYR A 51 -2.49 -3.37 -2.87
C TYR A 51 -1.33 -3.63 -1.92
N GLN A 52 -0.70 -4.78 -2.10
CA GLN A 52 0.46 -5.21 -1.32
C GLN A 52 1.63 -5.42 -2.27
N GLU A 53 2.76 -4.81 -1.95
CA GLU A 53 4.04 -5.01 -2.63
C GLU A 53 4.90 -5.96 -1.79
N ILE A 54 5.55 -6.93 -2.41
CA ILE A 54 6.50 -7.85 -1.76
C ILE A 54 7.88 -7.57 -2.31
N TYR A 55 8.80 -7.25 -1.40
CA TYR A 55 10.20 -7.02 -1.69
C TYR A 55 11.05 -8.17 -1.14
N ASP A 56 12.02 -8.60 -1.94
CA ASP A 56 13.03 -9.57 -1.53
C ASP A 56 14.04 -8.98 -0.54
N GLU A 57 15.03 -9.77 -0.13
CA GLU A 57 16.10 -9.34 0.78
C GLU A 57 17.00 -8.22 0.24
N ASN A 58 17.02 -8.01 -1.08
CA ASN A 58 17.79 -6.96 -1.75
C ASN A 58 16.97 -5.67 -1.93
N GLY A 59 15.70 -5.68 -1.50
CA GLY A 59 14.77 -4.58 -1.68
C GLY A 59 14.18 -4.48 -3.09
N GLN A 60 14.27 -5.54 -3.90
CA GLN A 60 13.66 -5.62 -5.22
C GLN A 60 12.19 -6.04 -5.12
N LEU A 61 11.31 -5.34 -5.83
CA LEU A 61 9.90 -5.69 -5.90
C LEU A 61 9.73 -6.97 -6.73
N VAL A 62 9.25 -8.05 -6.11
CA VAL A 62 9.09 -9.35 -6.76
C VAL A 62 7.63 -9.69 -7.05
N GLU A 63 6.69 -9.10 -6.29
CA GLU A 63 5.27 -9.43 -6.41
C GLU A 63 4.38 -8.26 -5.99
N VAL A 64 3.24 -8.11 -6.66
CA VAL A 64 2.18 -7.15 -6.31
C VAL A 64 0.85 -7.87 -6.22
N HIS A 65 0.11 -7.66 -5.13
CA HIS A 65 -1.25 -8.16 -4.94
C HIS A 65 -2.23 -7.00 -4.93
N ASP A 66 -3.00 -6.83 -6.00
CA ASP A 66 -4.06 -5.82 -6.06
C ASP A 66 -5.34 -6.37 -5.40
N LYS A 67 -5.79 -5.74 -4.31
CA LYS A 67 -6.93 -6.20 -3.48
C LYS A 67 -8.20 -5.35 -3.68
N TYR A 68 -8.07 -4.14 -4.20
CA TYR A 68 -9.17 -3.20 -4.45
C TYR A 68 -8.81 -2.28 -5.64
N PRO A 69 -9.77 -1.91 -6.53
CA PRO A 69 -11.23 -2.11 -6.45
C PRO A 69 -11.72 -3.52 -6.77
N VAL A 70 -10.87 -4.33 -7.38
CA VAL A 70 -11.10 -5.74 -7.66
C VAL A 70 -9.89 -6.50 -7.12
N ASP A 71 -10.11 -7.62 -6.44
CA ASP A 71 -9.01 -8.52 -6.08
C ASP A 71 -8.56 -9.26 -7.35
N LEU A 72 -7.40 -8.88 -7.87
CA LEU A 72 -6.81 -9.47 -9.08
C LEU A 72 -5.86 -10.62 -8.74
N GLY A 73 -5.72 -10.97 -7.46
CA GLY A 73 -4.75 -11.93 -6.99
C GLY A 73 -3.33 -11.37 -7.04
N HIS A 74 -2.36 -12.23 -7.35
CA HIS A 74 -0.95 -11.87 -7.37
C HIS A 74 -0.40 -11.78 -8.78
N ARG A 75 0.49 -10.80 -9.00
CA ARG A 75 1.29 -10.66 -10.21
C ARG A 75 2.76 -10.65 -9.83
N LYS A 76 3.52 -11.61 -10.36
CA LYS A 76 4.99 -11.56 -10.34
C LYS A 76 5.47 -10.45 -11.26
N VAL A 77 6.43 -9.66 -10.79
CA VAL A 77 7.02 -8.53 -11.52
C VAL A 77 8.33 -8.94 -12.17
#